data_AF-A0A8J6AMR3-F1
#
_entry.id   AF-A0A8J6AMR3-F1
#
_cell.length_a   1.000
_cell.length_b   1.000
_cell.length_c   1.000
_cell.angle_alpha   90.00
_cell.angle_beta   90.00
_cell.angle_gamma   90.00
#
_symmetry.space_group_name_H-M   'P 1'
#
loop_
_entity.id
_entity.type
_entity.pdbx_description
1 polymer ?
#
loop_
_entity_poly.entity_id
_entity_poly.type
_entity_poly.pdbx_seq_one_letter_code
_entity_poly.pdbx_strand_id
1 'polypeptide(L)'
;WSTFLSTYNDQSVSFICEDEDCEIYIEDVKKKQKKDKVLLRFYDSQHPSSETGDGVDGQMVMVSLSPTKGKDLWVYAIKEELSVKLQKCEKPSPDKAFFLLHKMSSQNVQFECRSNPGVFI
;
A
#
# COMPACT_ATOMS: atom_id res chain seq x y z
N TRP A 1 7.80 8.84 3.86
CA TRP A 1 8.51 9.07 2.58
C TRP A 1 7.50 9.07 1.44
N SER A 2 7.62 9.92 0.41
CA SER A 2 6.68 9.93 -0.73
C SER A 2 7.32 9.40 -2.01
N THR A 3 6.57 8.57 -2.74
CA THR A 3 7.02 7.88 -3.97
C THR A 3 5.87 7.72 -4.95
N PHE A 4 6.13 7.17 -6.14
CA PHE A 4 5.10 6.71 -7.08
C PHE A 4 4.90 5.21 -6.93
N LEU A 5 3.68 4.73 -7.11
CA LEU A 5 3.42 3.29 -7.26
C LEU A 5 3.28 2.96 -8.73
N SER A 6 3.92 1.86 -9.13
CA SER A 6 3.75 1.27 -10.45
C SER A 6 3.64 -0.24 -10.34
N THR A 7 2.91 -0.84 -11.28
CA THR A 7 2.85 -2.29 -11.41
C THR A 7 4.16 -2.81 -12.01
N TYR A 8 4.36 -4.13 -11.96
CA TYR A 8 5.47 -4.79 -12.63
C TYR A 8 5.49 -4.53 -14.15
N ASN A 9 4.33 -4.27 -14.76
CA ASN A 9 4.18 -4.01 -16.18
C ASN A 9 4.32 -2.52 -16.54
N ASP A 10 5.02 -1.73 -15.70
CA ASP A 10 5.26 -0.30 -15.90
C ASP A 10 4.00 0.59 -15.98
N GLN A 11 2.87 0.13 -15.45
CA GLN A 11 1.65 0.92 -15.35
C GLN A 11 1.67 1.76 -14.08
N SER A 12 1.16 3.00 -14.12
CA SER A 12 1.07 3.88 -12.96
C SER A 12 -0.21 3.63 -12.18
N VAL A 13 -0.11 3.69 -10.86
CA VAL A 13 -1.29 3.83 -9.99
C VAL A 13 -1.63 5.31 -9.86
N SER A 14 -2.89 5.65 -10.08
CA SER A 14 -3.43 7.01 -10.00
C SER A 14 -4.60 7.06 -9.02
N PHE A 15 -4.82 8.23 -8.40
CA PHE A 15 -5.88 8.43 -7.41
C PHE A 15 -6.73 9.63 -7.82
N ILE A 16 -8.01 9.38 -8.09
CA ILE A 16 -8.97 10.41 -8.47
C ILE A 16 -9.96 10.54 -7.33
N CYS A 17 -10.15 11.77 -6.83
CA CYS A 17 -11.15 12.07 -5.80
C CYS A 17 -12.06 13.18 -6.33
N GLU A 18 -13.34 12.86 -6.45
CA GLU A 18 -14.40 13.78 -6.84
C GLU A 18 -15.38 13.86 -5.66
N ASP A 19 -15.54 15.06 -5.10
CA ASP A 19 -16.32 15.33 -3.89
C ASP A 19 -15.95 14.44 -2.69
N GLU A 20 -16.75 13.42 -2.39
CA GLU A 20 -16.53 12.47 -1.28
C GLU A 20 -16.05 11.08 -1.75
N ASP A 21 -16.10 10.83 -3.06
CA ASP A 21 -15.75 9.54 -3.65
C ASP A 21 -14.33 9.57 -4.19
N CYS A 22 -13.55 8.55 -3.84
CA CYS A 22 -12.17 8.41 -4.27
C CYS A 22 -11.95 7.03 -4.87
N GLU A 23 -11.37 7.01 -6.05
CA GLU A 23 -11.13 5.81 -6.85
C GLU A 23 -9.65 5.63 -7.16
N ILE A 24 -9.25 4.36 -7.34
CA ILE A 24 -7.88 3.95 -7.66
C ILE A 24 -7.88 3.40 -9.09
N TYR A 25 -7.00 3.95 -9.93
CA TYR A 25 -6.86 3.55 -11.32
C TYR A 25 -5.46 3.00 -11.59
N ILE A 26 -5.37 2.03 -12.50
CA ILE A 26 -4.11 1.53 -13.05
C ILE A 26 -4.08 1.89 -14.53
N GLU A 27 -3.12 2.71 -14.94
CA GLU A 27 -3.06 3.27 -16.29
C GLU A 27 -1.67 3.10 -16.91
N ASP A 28 -1.64 2.87 -18.22
CA ASP A 28 -0.39 2.90 -18.98
C ASP A 28 0.24 4.29 -18.95
N VAL A 29 1.55 4.36 -18.69
CA VAL A 29 2.26 5.63 -18.56
C VAL A 29 2.41 6.29 -19.92
N LYS A 30 1.63 7.35 -20.18
CA LYS A 30 1.80 8.18 -21.39
C LYS A 30 2.98 9.15 -21.23
N LYS A 31 3.70 9.44 -22.32
CA LYS A 31 4.77 10.45 -22.32
C LYS A 31 4.21 11.79 -21.81
N LYS A 32 4.83 12.36 -20.76
CA LYS A 32 4.47 13.60 -20.07
C LYS A 32 3.28 13.52 -19.08
N GLN A 33 2.73 12.34 -18.80
CA GLN A 33 1.70 12.21 -17.74
C GLN A 33 2.31 12.42 -16.36
N LYS A 34 1.69 13.30 -15.55
CA LYS A 34 2.09 13.51 -14.17
C LYS A 34 1.57 12.35 -13.33
N LYS A 35 2.47 11.57 -12.74
CA LYS A 35 2.12 10.47 -11.83
C LYS A 35 1.70 11.00 -10.46
N ASP A 36 0.82 10.26 -9.79
CA ASP A 36 0.41 10.57 -8.43
C ASP A 36 1.38 10.00 -7.41
N LYS A 37 1.74 10.83 -6.43
CA LYS A 37 2.58 10.39 -5.32
C LYS A 37 1.74 9.83 -4.19
N VAL A 38 2.27 8.77 -3.59
CA VAL A 38 1.78 8.13 -2.37
C VAL A 38 2.79 8.39 -1.26
N LEU A 39 2.28 8.76 -0.09
CA LEU A 39 3.02 8.82 1.15
C LEU A 39 3.01 7.44 1.80
N LEU A 40 4.18 6.81 1.90
CA LEU A 40 4.41 5.62 2.70
C LEU A 40 4.87 6.04 4.09
N ARG A 41 4.16 5.54 5.11
CA ARG A 41 4.57 5.64 6.51
C ARG A 41 5.00 4.25 6.95
N PHE A 42 6.20 4.16 7.53
CA PHE A 42 6.80 2.91 7.98
C PHE A 42 6.64 2.80 9.48
N TYR A 43 6.39 1.57 9.93
CA TYR A 43 6.15 1.21 11.32
C TYR A 43 6.89 -0.10 11.59
N ASP A 44 7.49 -0.21 12.77
CA ASP A 44 8.08 -1.47 13.21
C ASP A 44 6.95 -2.47 13.43
N SER A 45 6.97 -3.61 12.74
CA SER A 45 6.08 -4.69 13.12
C SER A 45 6.62 -5.30 14.42
N GLN A 46 5.81 -5.33 15.46
CA GLN A 46 6.15 -6.05 16.69
C GLN A 46 5.96 -7.58 16.54
N HIS A 47 5.86 -8.10 15.31
CA HIS A 47 5.67 -9.52 15.07
C HIS A 47 7.05 -10.20 14.96
N PRO A 48 7.36 -11.20 15.82
CA PRO A 48 8.52 -12.03 15.60
C PRO A 48 8.33 -12.78 14.28
N SER A 49 9.34 -12.73 13.42
CA SER A 49 9.37 -13.46 12.15
C SER A 49 9.10 -14.95 12.41
N SER A 50 7.90 -15.42 12.10
CA SER A 50 7.54 -16.83 12.27
C SER A 50 8.03 -17.65 11.08
N GLU A 51 9.33 -17.63 10.81
CA GLU A 51 9.98 -18.64 9.99
C GLU A 51 11.34 -19.00 10.61
N THR A 52 11.38 -20.21 11.16
CA THR A 52 12.60 -20.98 11.44
C THR A 52 13.19 -21.44 10.12
N GLY A 53 14.27 -20.81 9.66
CA GLY A 53 15.05 -21.29 8.51
C GLY A 53 16.02 -20.23 7.98
N ASP A 54 17.29 -20.38 8.35
CA ASP A 54 18.45 -19.63 7.85
C ASP A 54 18.37 -18.09 7.80
N GLY A 55 18.70 -17.45 8.93
CA GLY A 55 19.72 -16.40 8.92
C GLY A 55 19.44 -15.11 8.15
N VAL A 56 18.21 -14.58 8.17
CA VAL A 56 17.98 -13.17 7.83
C VAL A 56 17.21 -12.51 8.96
N ASP A 57 17.88 -11.58 9.66
CA ASP A 57 17.31 -10.64 10.61
C ASP A 57 16.37 -9.67 9.86
N GLY A 58 15.25 -10.22 9.38
CA GLY A 58 14.29 -9.53 8.55
C GLY A 58 13.14 -9.08 9.42
N GLN A 59 13.33 -8.04 10.24
CA GLN A 59 12.21 -7.38 10.90
C GLN A 59 11.21 -6.97 9.81
N MET A 60 10.03 -7.61 9.80
CA MET A 60 8.99 -7.28 8.83
C MET A 60 8.59 -5.83 9.06
N VAL A 61 8.62 -5.00 8.02
CA VAL A 61 8.25 -3.59 8.13
C VAL A 61 6.78 -3.47 7.78
N MET A 62 6.01 -2.86 8.67
CA MET A 62 4.61 -2.54 8.39
C MET A 62 4.53 -1.16 7.76
N VAL A 63 3.66 -1.01 6.77
CA VAL A 63 3.46 0.26 6.06
C VAL A 63 1.99 0.64 6.00
N SER A 64 1.73 1.93 5.97
CA SER A 64 0.46 2.48 5.51
C SER A 64 0.68 3.35 4.28
N LEU A 65 -0.34 3.43 3.43
CA LEU A 65 -0.32 4.18 2.18
C LEU A 65 -1.40 5.27 2.21
N SER A 66 -1.01 6.49 1.85
CA SER A 66 -1.94 7.61 1.65
C SER A 66 -1.60 8.32 0.35
N PRO A 67 -2.57 8.60 -0.54
CA PRO A 67 -2.36 9.57 -1.60
C PRO A 67 -1.86 10.90 -1.03
N THR A 68 -0.93 11.56 -1.71
CA THR A 68 -0.47 12.91 -1.30
C THR A 68 -1.48 13.99 -1.66
N LYS A 69 -2.37 13.71 -2.62
CA LYS A 69 -3.51 14.54 -2.97
C LYS A 69 -4.69 14.08 -2.12
N GLY A 70 -5.20 14.95 -1.25
CA GLY A 70 -6.31 14.63 -0.35
C GLY A 70 -5.85 14.47 1.10
N LYS A 71 -6.56 15.16 1.98
CA LYS A 71 -6.27 15.15 3.42
C LYS A 71 -6.92 13.92 4.06
N ASP A 72 -6.18 13.27 4.95
CA ASP A 72 -6.69 12.17 5.79
C ASP A 72 -7.23 10.97 4.98
N LEU A 73 -6.72 10.75 3.75
CA LEU A 73 -7.02 9.58 2.93
C LEU A 73 -6.03 8.44 3.17
N TRP A 74 -6.54 7.22 3.22
CA TRP A 74 -5.76 6.00 3.44
C TRP A 74 -6.22 4.89 2.51
N VAL A 75 -5.29 4.03 2.08
CA VAL A 75 -5.62 2.80 1.36
C VAL A 75 -6.09 1.76 2.35
N TYR A 76 -7.31 1.25 2.16
CA TYR A 76 -7.94 0.23 3.01
C TYR A 76 -8.14 -1.06 2.22
N ALA A 77 -7.77 -2.19 2.81
CA ALA A 77 -8.21 -3.50 2.36
C ALA A 77 -9.64 -3.79 2.86
N ILE A 78 -10.51 -4.18 1.93
CA ILE A 78 -11.89 -4.59 2.18
C ILE A 78 -11.98 -6.09 1.97
N LYS A 79 -11.89 -6.85 3.07
CA LYS A 79 -11.79 -8.31 3.06
C LYS A 79 -12.99 -8.96 2.38
N GLU A 80 -14.19 -8.44 2.63
CA GLU A 80 -15.44 -8.99 2.13
C GLU A 80 -15.58 -8.86 0.60
N GLU A 81 -14.94 -7.85 0.01
CA GLU A 81 -14.99 -7.56 -1.43
C GLU A 81 -13.72 -7.99 -2.18
N LEU A 82 -12.68 -8.43 -1.45
CA LEU A 82 -11.33 -8.65 -2.00
C LEU A 82 -10.83 -7.44 -2.81
N SER A 83 -11.09 -6.24 -2.30
CA SER A 83 -10.79 -4.97 -2.96
C SER A 83 -9.97 -4.04 -2.08
N VAL A 84 -9.36 -3.04 -2.70
CA VAL A 84 -8.75 -1.90 -2.01
C VAL A 84 -9.52 -0.64 -2.34
N LYS A 85 -9.79 0.19 -1.32
CA LYS A 85 -10.49 1.46 -1.46
C LYS A 85 -9.74 2.58 -0.76
N LEU A 86 -9.98 3.82 -1.18
CA LEU A 86 -9.55 4.99 -0.43
C LEU A 86 -10.60 5.34 0.63
N GLN A 87 -10.16 5.46 1.87
CA GLN A 87 -11.01 5.83 3.00
C GLN A 87 -10.51 7.11 3.65
N LYS A 88 -11.42 8.07 3.84
CA LYS A 88 -11.16 9.26 4.65
C LYS A 88 -11.28 8.90 6.14
N CYS A 89 -10.20 9.10 6.91
CA CYS A 89 -10.16 8.78 8.33
C CYS A 89 -9.00 9.52 9.05
N GLU A 90 -9.27 10.09 10.22
CA GLU A 90 -8.20 10.66 11.07
C GLU A 90 -7.37 9.60 11.79
N LYS A 91 -7.99 8.48 12.16
CA LYS A 91 -7.38 7.38 12.92
C LYS A 91 -7.67 6.05 12.22
N PRO A 92 -6.86 5.67 11.24
CA PRO A 92 -7.15 4.50 10.42
C PRO A 92 -7.05 3.22 11.24
N SER A 93 -7.92 2.25 10.94
CA SER A 93 -7.88 0.94 11.60
C SER A 93 -6.60 0.20 11.22
N PRO A 94 -5.79 -0.26 12.20
CA PRO A 94 -4.59 -1.06 11.94
C PRO A 94 -4.84 -2.27 11.04
N ASP A 95 -5.99 -2.92 11.21
CA ASP A 95 -6.33 -4.16 10.52
C ASP A 95 -6.62 -3.95 9.03
N LYS A 96 -7.09 -2.75 8.65
CA LYS A 96 -7.52 -2.46 7.27
C LYS A 96 -6.54 -1.60 6.50
N ALA A 97 -5.83 -0.70 7.18
CA ALA A 97 -5.03 0.35 6.54
C ALA A 97 -3.52 0.10 6.58
N PHE A 98 -3.09 -1.00 7.18
CA PHE A 98 -1.69 -1.34 7.35
C PHE A 98 -1.39 -2.68 6.71
N PHE A 99 -0.21 -2.74 6.11
CA PHE A 99 0.24 -3.84 5.30
C PHE A 99 1.64 -4.26 5.70
N LEU A 100 1.93 -5.55 5.71
CA LEU A 100 3.31 -6.01 5.82
C LEU A 100 3.99 -5.80 4.46
N LEU A 101 5.19 -5.23 4.47
CA LEU A 101 5.96 -4.95 3.27
C LEU A 101 6.94 -6.10 3.00
N HIS A 102 6.70 -6.83 1.91
CA HIS A 102 7.56 -7.92 1.47
C HIS A 102 8.44 -7.41 0.34
N LYS A 103 9.76 -7.49 0.53
CA LYS A 103 10.72 -7.17 -0.52
C LYS A 103 10.92 -8.40 -1.40
N MET A 104 10.53 -8.31 -2.67
CA MET A 104 10.69 -9.39 -3.64
C MET A 104 12.00 -9.29 -4.41
N SER A 105 12.43 -8.05 -4.72
CA SER A 105 13.70 -7.77 -5.39
C SER A 105 14.26 -6.41 -4.96
N SER A 106 15.30 -5.92 -5.62
CA SER A 106 15.81 -4.56 -5.40
C SER A 106 14.80 -3.46 -5.78
N GLN A 107 13.83 -3.76 -6.65
CA GLN A 107 12.87 -2.78 -7.20
C GLN A 107 11.40 -3.15 -6.95
N ASN A 108 11.10 -4.39 -6.60
CA ASN A 108 9.73 -4.88 -6.45
C ASN A 108 9.41 -5.23 -5.00
N VAL A 109 8.19 -4.86 -4.60
CA VAL A 109 7.63 -5.13 -3.27
C VAL A 109 6.20 -5.64 -3.40
N GLN A 110 5.72 -6.33 -2.36
CA GLN A 110 4.33 -6.71 -2.19
C GLN A 110 3.80 -6.19 -0.85
N PHE A 111 2.50 -5.90 -0.79
CA PHE A 111 1.83 -5.41 0.41
C PHE A 111 0.84 -6.47 0.90
N GLU A 112 1.19 -7.19 1.96
CA GLU A 112 0.33 -8.21 2.56
C GLU A 112 -0.68 -7.56 3.51
N CYS A 113 -1.95 -7.96 3.42
CA CYS A 113 -3.01 -7.51 4.31
C CYS A 113 -2.76 -7.98 5.75
N ARG A 114 -2.58 -7.04 6.69
CA ARG A 114 -2.39 -7.37 8.11
C ARG A 114 -3.53 -8.22 8.70
N SER A 115 -4.78 -7.93 8.31
CA SER A 115 -5.96 -8.65 8.81
C SER A 115 -6.26 -9.96 8.08
N ASN A 116 -5.52 -10.27 7.02
CA ASN A 116 -5.74 -11.47 6.21
C ASN A 116 -4.41 -11.98 5.64
N PRO A 117 -3.59 -12.65 6.47
CA PRO A 117 -2.30 -13.21 6.03
C PRO A 117 -2.46 -14.11 4.80
N GLY A 118 -1.51 -14.03 3.88
CA GLY A 118 -1.50 -14.68 2.58
C GLY A 118 -2.24 -13.92 1.48
N VAL A 119 -2.88 -12.78 1.78
CA VAL A 119 -3.58 -11.95 0.79
C VAL A 119 -2.81 -10.65 0.55
N PHE A 120 -2.50 -10.37 -0.72
CA PHE A 120 -1.66 -9.26 -1.14
C PHE A 120 -2.42 -8.28 -2.05
N ILE A 121 -2.01 -7.02 -2.01
CA ILE A 121 -2.33 -6.00 -3.04
C ILE A 121 -1.38 -6.17 -4.22
#